data_AF-A0A534R442-F1
#
_entry.id   AF-A0A534R442-F1
#
_cell.length_a   1.000
_cell.length_b   1.000
_cell.length_c   1.000
_cell.angle_alpha   90.00
_cell.angle_beta   90.00
_cell.angle_gamma   90.00
#
_symmetry.space_group_name_H-M   'P 1'
#
loop_
_entity.id
_entity.type
_entity.pdbx_description
1 polymer ?
#
loop_
_entity_poly.entity_id
_entity_poly.type
_entity_poly.pdbx_seq_one_letter_code
_entity_poly.pdbx_strand_id
1 'polypeptide(L)'
;LAALGLARVPPRPIEVGIALSVFVLAVELAREARTTPTLMQRAPWAMAGVFGLLHGLGFAGALAEVGLPAGEIPTALLAFNVGIELGQLCFVGLVLVAARGLVRLATPTLVAARWIPVYAMGSMSALWCIERTLALVAPAW
;
A
#
# COMPACT_ATOMS: atom_id res chain seq x y z
N LEU A 1 -11.70 -1.12 -14.90
CA LEU A 1 -12.28 -2.50 -14.88
C LEU A 1 -13.39 -2.61 -13.83
N ALA A 2 -13.13 -2.41 -12.54
CA ALA A 2 -14.20 -2.36 -11.53
C ALA A 2 -15.09 -1.11 -11.66
N ALA A 3 -14.51 0.08 -11.86
CA ALA A 3 -15.27 1.31 -12.11
C ALA A 3 -16.12 1.31 -13.40
N LEU A 4 -15.80 0.42 -14.34
CA LEU A 4 -16.55 0.23 -15.60
C LEU A 4 -17.59 -0.90 -15.49
N GLY A 5 -17.78 -1.49 -14.31
CA GLY A 5 -18.68 -2.61 -14.09
C GLY A 5 -18.23 -3.95 -14.70
N LEU A 6 -17.05 -4.00 -15.32
CA LEU A 6 -16.52 -5.19 -16.02
C LEU A 6 -15.98 -6.26 -15.07
N ALA A 7 -15.69 -5.93 -13.81
CA ALA A 7 -15.27 -6.89 -12.79
C ALA A 7 -15.87 -6.50 -11.43
N ARG A 8 -16.95 -7.16 -11.02
CA ARG A 8 -17.48 -7.10 -9.64
C ARG A 8 -16.75 -8.13 -8.80
N VAL A 9 -15.55 -7.78 -8.36
CA VAL A 9 -14.82 -8.60 -7.41
C VAL A 9 -15.34 -8.24 -6.00
N PRO A 10 -15.73 -9.22 -5.18
CA PRO A 10 -16.18 -8.93 -3.81
C PRO A 10 -15.08 -8.17 -3.03
N PRO A 11 -15.42 -7.16 -2.21
CA PRO A 11 -14.45 -6.36 -1.46
C PRO A 11 -13.57 -7.19 -0.52
N ARG A 12 -14.14 -8.24 0.09
CA ARG A 12 -13.48 -9.03 1.15
C ARG A 12 -12.12 -9.62 0.71
N PRO A 13 -12.01 -10.38 -0.41
CA PRO A 13 -10.69 -10.83 -0.90
C PRO A 13 -9.72 -9.71 -1.26
N ILE A 14 -10.21 -8.56 -1.73
CA ILE A 14 -9.36 -7.42 -2.12
C ILE A 14 -8.70 -6.84 -0.87
N GLU A 15 -9.45 -6.66 0.22
CA GLU A 15 -8.92 -6.16 1.49
C GLU A 15 -7.86 -7.08 2.08
N VAL A 16 -8.06 -8.41 2.01
CA VAL A 16 -7.04 -9.40 2.40
C VAL A 16 -5.78 -9.23 1.53
N GLY A 17 -5.96 -9.10 0.21
CA GLY A 17 -4.86 -8.86 -0.72
C GLY A 17 -4.08 -7.58 -0.42
N ILE A 18 -4.78 -6.49 -0.12
CA ILE A 18 -4.16 -5.20 0.25
C ILE A 18 -3.35 -5.38 1.54
N ALA A 19 -3.92 -5.95 2.59
CA ALA A 19 -3.22 -6.19 3.85
C ALA A 19 -1.97 -7.06 3.66
N LEU A 20 -2.11 -8.15 2.90
CA LEU A 20 -1.00 -9.05 2.56
C LEU A 20 0.10 -8.33 1.76
N SER A 21 -0.27 -7.47 0.81
CA SER A 21 0.71 -6.72 0.00
C SER A 21 1.62 -5.83 0.86
N VAL A 22 1.04 -5.16 1.87
CA VAL A 22 1.78 -4.31 2.81
C VAL A 22 2.66 -5.17 3.72
N PHE A 23 2.15 -6.31 4.18
CA PHE A 23 2.93 -7.23 5.01
C PHE A 23 4.14 -7.79 4.26
N VAL A 24 3.97 -8.24 3.01
CA VAL A 24 5.07 -8.72 2.17
C VAL A 24 6.10 -7.62 1.93
N LEU A 25 5.67 -6.38 1.70
CA LEU A 25 6.57 -5.24 1.57
C LEU A 25 7.35 -4.98 2.87
N ALA A 26 6.70 -5.04 4.03
CA ALA A 26 7.36 -4.88 5.32
C ALA A 26 8.41 -5.99 5.57
N VAL A 27 8.09 -7.24 5.23
CA VAL A 27 9.04 -8.35 5.28
C VAL A 27 10.21 -8.11 4.33
N GLU A 28 9.95 -7.62 3.12
CA GLU A 28 11.01 -7.30 2.16
C GLU A 28 11.94 -6.20 2.66
N LEU A 29 11.38 -5.13 3.27
CA LEU A 29 12.14 -4.04 3.88
C LEU A 29 12.91 -4.48 5.14
N ALA A 30 12.41 -5.47 5.88
CA ALA A 30 13.05 -6.01 7.08
C ALA A 30 14.26 -6.90 6.76
N ARG A 31 14.43 -7.33 5.51
CA ARG A 31 15.57 -8.15 5.11
C ARG A 31 16.82 -7.30 5.02
N GLU A 32 17.90 -7.77 5.64
CA GLU A 32 19.22 -7.19 5.42
C GLU A 32 19.60 -7.26 3.93
N ALA A 33 20.53 -6.38 3.52
CA ALA A 33 21.02 -6.32 2.16
C ALA A 33 21.67 -7.65 1.76
N ARG A 34 20.87 -8.54 1.17
CA ARG A 34 21.35 -9.81 0.65
C ARG A 34 22.11 -9.58 -0.64
N THR A 35 23.09 -10.44 -0.89
CA THR A 35 23.89 -10.46 -2.12
C THR A 35 23.06 -10.73 -3.37
N THR A 36 21.86 -11.31 -3.24
CA THR A 36 20.94 -11.55 -4.36
C THR A 36 19.69 -10.67 -4.29
N PRO A 37 19.43 -9.84 -5.32
CA PRO A 37 18.25 -8.99 -5.35
C PRO A 37 16.99 -9.83 -5.52
N THR A 38 15.95 -9.46 -4.78
CA THR A 38 14.64 -10.13 -4.79
C THR A 38 13.85 -9.79 -6.04
N LEU A 39 12.75 -10.52 -6.29
CA LEU A 39 11.89 -10.22 -7.43
C LEU A 39 11.34 -8.78 -7.38
N MET A 40 11.03 -8.28 -6.17
CA MET A 40 10.56 -6.91 -5.96
C MET A 40 11.63 -5.88 -6.36
N GLN A 41 12.89 -6.16 -6.06
CA GLN A 41 14.01 -5.29 -6.43
C GLN A 41 14.37 -5.39 -7.92
N ARG A 42 14.18 -6.56 -8.53
CA ARG A 42 14.48 -6.79 -9.96
C ARG A 42 13.42 -6.19 -10.89
N ALA A 43 12.17 -6.15 -10.46
CA ALA A 43 11.05 -5.70 -11.30
C ALA A 43 10.17 -4.66 -10.57
N PRO A 44 10.73 -3.49 -10.19
CA PRO A 44 10.00 -2.48 -9.41
C PRO A 44 8.76 -1.94 -10.15
N TRP A 45 8.83 -1.82 -11.48
CA TRP A 45 7.70 -1.40 -12.31
C TRP A 45 6.54 -2.38 -12.27
N ALA A 46 6.84 -3.68 -12.32
CA ALA A 46 5.82 -4.72 -12.21
C ALA A 46 5.17 -4.70 -10.81
N MET A 47 5.96 -4.48 -9.76
CA MET A 47 5.43 -4.35 -8.40
C MET A 47 4.55 -3.10 -8.25
N ALA A 48 4.97 -1.95 -8.77
CA ALA A 48 4.15 -0.74 -8.78
C ALA A 48 2.81 -0.98 -9.51
N GLY A 49 2.85 -1.69 -10.64
CA GLY A 49 1.63 -2.09 -11.37
C GLY A 49 0.71 -2.99 -10.55
N VAL A 50 1.24 -4.05 -9.94
CA VAL A 50 0.44 -5.01 -9.13
C VAL A 50 -0.15 -4.34 -7.89
N PHE A 51 0.66 -3.57 -7.14
CA PHE A 51 0.19 -2.84 -5.98
C PHE A 51 -0.86 -1.79 -6.38
N GLY A 52 -0.57 -1.00 -7.43
CA GLY A 52 -1.50 0.01 -7.93
C GLY A 52 -2.84 -0.58 -8.39
N LEU A 53 -2.83 -1.71 -9.10
CA LEU A 53 -4.05 -2.40 -9.52
C LEU A 53 -4.86 -2.93 -8.35
N LEU A 54 -4.21 -3.59 -7.39
CA LEU A 54 -4.88 -4.17 -6.23
C LEU A 54 -5.50 -3.10 -5.33
N HIS A 55 -4.75 -2.02 -5.06
CA HIS A 55 -5.21 -0.91 -4.24
C HIS A 55 -6.28 -0.08 -4.98
N GLY A 56 -6.11 0.13 -6.29
CA GLY A 56 -7.10 0.80 -7.13
C GLY A 56 -8.43 0.04 -7.21
N LEU A 57 -8.39 -1.30 -7.16
CA LEU A 57 -9.58 -2.13 -7.10
C LEU A 57 -10.33 -1.97 -5.76
N GLY A 58 -9.61 -1.91 -4.64
CA GLY A 58 -10.20 -1.66 -3.32
C GLY A 58 -10.84 -0.27 -3.24
N PHE A 59 -10.16 0.75 -3.74
CA PHE A 59 -10.70 2.11 -3.82
C PHE A 59 -11.95 2.19 -4.70
N ALA A 60 -11.91 1.59 -5.90
CA ALA A 60 -13.06 1.58 -6.80
C ALA A 60 -14.29 0.88 -6.18
N GLY A 61 -14.08 -0.17 -5.39
CA GLY A 61 -15.14 -0.82 -4.62
C GLY A 61 -15.78 0.13 -3.61
N ALA A 62 -14.95 0.81 -2.80
CA ALA A 62 -15.43 1.78 -1.82
C ALA A 62 -16.17 2.95 -2.49
N LEU A 63 -15.69 3.46 -3.63
CA LEU A 63 -16.33 4.56 -4.34
C LEU A 63 -17.70 4.17 -4.94
N ALA A 64 -17.86 2.90 -5.33
CA ALA A 64 -19.14 2.36 -5.76
C ALA A 64 -20.15 2.24 -4.60
N GLU A 65 -19.69 1.95 -3.38
CA GLU A 65 -20.53 1.92 -2.16
C GLU A 65 -20.97 3.31 -1.71
N VAL A 66 -20.14 4.34 -1.92
CA VAL A 66 -20.49 5.75 -1.64
C VAL A 66 -21.63 6.25 -2.52
N GLY A 67 -21.95 5.56 -3.63
CA GLY A 67 -23.12 5.87 -4.46
C GLY A 67 -22.95 7.09 -5.35
N LEU A 68 -21.72 7.41 -5.78
CA LEU A 68 -21.47 8.51 -6.71
C LEU A 68 -22.30 8.36 -8.00
N PRO A 69 -22.83 9.45 -8.56
CA PRO A 69 -23.42 9.43 -9.91
C PRO A 69 -22.41 8.88 -10.92
N ALA A 70 -22.86 8.00 -11.83
CA ALA A 70 -21.95 7.30 -12.75
C ALA A 70 -21.08 8.24 -13.62
N GLY A 71 -21.58 9.44 -13.93
CA GLY A 71 -20.84 10.47 -14.67
C GLY A 71 -19.71 11.14 -13.89
N GLU A 72 -19.75 11.10 -12.56
CA GLU A 72 -18.74 11.71 -11.67
C GLU A 72 -17.54 10.78 -11.41
N ILE A 73 -17.70 9.47 -11.65
CA ILE A 73 -16.69 8.44 -11.36
C ILE A 73 -15.34 8.72 -12.07
N PRO A 74 -15.30 9.07 -13.38
CA PRO A 74 -14.01 9.35 -14.05
C PRO A 74 -13.30 10.57 -13.46
N THR A 75 -14.04 11.63 -13.14
CA THR A 75 -13.50 12.85 -12.53
C THR A 75 -12.97 12.57 -11.12
N ALA A 76 -13.73 11.82 -10.32
CA ALA A 76 -13.32 11.39 -8.99
C ALA A 76 -12.04 10.53 -9.03
N LEU A 77 -11.96 9.59 -9.97
CA LEU A 77 -10.76 8.77 -10.17
C LEU A 77 -9.56 9.62 -10.61
N LEU A 78 -9.74 10.57 -11.53
CA LEU A 78 -8.67 11.47 -11.97
C LEU A 78 -8.16 12.32 -10.81
N ALA A 79 -9.06 12.98 -10.08
CA ALA A 79 -8.71 13.83 -8.94
C ALA A 79 -8.02 13.02 -7.84
N PHE A 80 -8.47 11.80 -7.57
CA PHE A 80 -7.84 10.89 -6.63
C PHE A 80 -6.41 10.50 -7.04
N ASN A 81 -6.19 10.11 -8.30
CA ASN A 81 -4.85 9.77 -8.79
C ASN A 81 -3.89 10.97 -8.74
N VAL A 82 -4.35 12.15 -9.15
CA VAL A 82 -3.55 13.38 -9.04
C VAL A 82 -3.23 13.69 -7.58
N GLY A 83 -4.21 13.55 -6.68
CA GLY A 83 -4.02 13.71 -5.25
C GLY A 83 -2.99 12.75 -4.66
N ILE A 84 -3.03 11.47 -5.06
CA ILE A 84 -2.04 10.46 -4.64
C ILE A 84 -0.65 10.85 -5.14
N GLU A 85 -0.49 11.15 -6.43
CA GLU A 85 0.81 11.44 -7.03
C GLU A 85 1.44 12.67 -6.35
N LEU A 86 0.65 13.73 -6.14
CA LEU A 86 1.10 14.92 -5.41
C LEU A 86 1.47 14.59 -3.96
N GLY A 87 0.64 13.82 -3.26
CA GLY A 87 0.92 13.38 -1.89
C GLY A 87 2.20 12.56 -1.78
N GLN A 88 2.44 11.64 -2.71
CA GLN A 88 3.65 10.83 -2.78
C GLN A 88 4.88 11.69 -3.04
N LEU A 89 4.84 12.61 -4.01
CA LEU A 89 5.94 13.52 -4.31
C LEU A 89 6.27 14.43 -3.12
N CYS A 90 5.25 15.00 -2.47
CA CYS A 90 5.42 15.81 -1.26
C CYS A 90 6.05 15.00 -0.12
N PHE A 91 5.54 13.78 0.12
CA PHE A 91 6.05 12.91 1.17
C PHE A 91 7.51 12.51 0.93
N VAL A 92 7.85 12.07 -0.28
CA VAL A 92 9.23 11.73 -0.66
C VAL A 92 10.14 12.95 -0.50
N GLY A 93 9.71 14.12 -0.95
CA GLY A 93 10.46 15.38 -0.76
C GLY A 93 10.76 15.66 0.71
N LEU A 94 9.75 15.56 1.58
CA LEU A 94 9.90 15.77 3.02
C LEU A 94 10.87 14.77 3.65
N VAL A 95 10.73 13.48 3.33
CA VAL A 95 11.62 12.42 3.82
C VAL A 95 13.07 12.66 3.38
N LEU A 96 13.30 13.07 2.13
CA LEU A 96 14.64 13.36 1.62
C LEU A 96 15.28 14.56 2.32
N VAL A 97 14.52 15.63 2.56
CA VAL A 97 15.00 16.81 3.30
C VAL A 97 15.35 16.42 4.75
N ALA A 98 14.46 15.69 5.43
CA ALA A 98 14.69 15.20 6.77
C ALA A 98 15.93 14.28 6.84
N ALA A 99 16.06 13.35 5.90
CA ALA A 99 17.20 12.43 5.82
C ALA A 99 18.52 13.19 5.63
N ARG A 100 18.56 14.21 4.76
CA ARG A 100 19.77 15.03 4.55
C ARG A 100 20.19 15.77 5.81
N GLY A 101 19.24 16.23 6.63
CA GLY A 101 19.50 16.81 7.95
C GLY A 101 20.03 15.76 8.94
N LEU A 102 19.34 14.62 9.04
CA LEU A 102 19.66 13.53 9.97
C LEU A 102 21.01 12.85 9.69
N VAL A 103 21.43 12.75 8.42
CA VAL A 103 22.73 12.14 8.05
C VAL A 103 23.90 12.89 8.69
N ARG A 104 23.77 14.20 8.90
CA ARG A 104 24.79 14.99 9.62
C ARG A 104 24.84 14.67 11.12
N LEU A 105 23.75 14.13 11.67
CA LEU A 105 23.62 13.72 13.06
C LEU A 105 23.59 12.19 13.21
N ALA A 106 24.08 11.42 12.23
CA ALA A 106 23.91 9.97 12.13
C ALA A 106 24.57 9.20 13.30
N THR A 107 23.85 9.12 14.43
CA THR A 107 24.20 8.27 15.56
C THR A 107 23.73 6.83 15.30
N PRO A 108 24.35 5.82 15.94
CA PRO A 108 23.89 4.43 15.83
C PRO A 108 22.42 4.26 16.24
N THR A 109 21.92 5.07 17.19
CA THR A 109 20.51 5.10 17.58
C THR A 109 19.59 5.61 16.47
N LEU A 110 19.96 6.66 15.75
CA LEU A 110 19.20 7.19 14.61
C LEU A 110 19.17 6.20 13.43
N VAL A 111 20.28 5.50 13.20
CA VAL A 111 20.32 4.43 12.18
C VAL A 111 19.44 3.26 12.58
N ALA A 112 19.44 2.86 13.86
CA ALA A 112 18.54 1.81 14.36
C ALA A 112 17.06 2.23 14.30
N ALA A 113 16.75 3.51 14.47
CA ALA A 113 15.38 4.03 14.39
C ALA A 113 14.71 3.80 13.03
N ARG A 114 15.47 3.56 11.95
CA ARG A 114 14.91 3.22 10.61
C ARG A 114 14.04 1.97 10.62
N TRP A 115 14.25 1.07 11.58
CA TRP A 115 13.49 -0.18 11.69
C TRP A 115 12.11 0.03 12.33
N ILE A 116 11.92 1.10 13.11
CA ILE A 116 10.65 1.42 13.76
C ILE A 116 9.48 1.45 12.76
N PRO A 117 9.51 2.24 11.68
CA PRO A 117 8.40 2.27 10.72
C PRO A 117 8.18 0.92 10.01
N VAL A 118 9.25 0.15 9.76
CA VAL A 118 9.15 -1.17 9.12
C VAL A 118 8.42 -2.16 10.03
N TYR A 119 8.78 -2.25 11.31
CA TYR A 119 8.13 -3.14 12.27
C TYR A 119 6.72 -2.68 12.64
N ALA A 120 6.48 -1.37 12.72
CA ALA A 120 5.14 -0.83 12.96
C ALA A 120 4.20 -1.20 11.80
N MET A 121 4.59 -0.89 10.56
CA MET A 121 3.85 -1.24 9.35
C MET A 121 3.65 -2.76 9.21
N GLY A 122 4.71 -3.54 9.45
CA GLY A 122 4.65 -5.01 9.36
C GLY A 122 3.71 -5.62 10.40
N SER A 123 3.79 -5.18 11.65
CA SER A 123 2.92 -5.68 12.72
C SER A 123 1.45 -5.31 12.46
N MET A 124 1.18 -4.06 12.09
CA MET A 124 -0.18 -3.60 11.79
C MET A 124 -0.78 -4.34 10.59
N SER A 125 -0.02 -4.51 9.51
CA SER A 125 -0.49 -5.24 8.33
C SER A 125 -0.69 -6.74 8.60
N ALA A 126 0.13 -7.35 9.46
CA ALA A 126 -0.08 -8.73 9.89
C ALA A 126 -1.40 -8.89 10.67
N LEU A 127 -1.64 -8.01 11.64
CA LEU A 127 -2.90 -8.00 12.40
C LEU A 127 -4.11 -7.81 11.48
N TRP A 128 -4.03 -6.85 10.56
CA TRP A 128 -5.10 -6.59 9.61
C TRP A 128 -5.34 -7.75 8.65
N CYS A 129 -4.28 -8.43 8.20
CA CYS A 129 -4.38 -9.61 7.35
C CYS A 129 -5.10 -10.76 8.07
N ILE A 130 -4.79 -10.97 9.36
CA ILE A 130 -5.47 -11.98 10.18
C ILE A 130 -6.95 -11.63 10.32
N GLU A 131 -7.27 -10.39 10.70
CA GLU A 131 -8.65 -9.92 10.87
C GLU A 131 -9.48 -10.13 9.59
N ARG A 132 -8.94 -9.72 8.44
CA ARG A 132 -9.64 -9.83 7.16
C ARG A 132 -9.76 -11.26 6.66
N THR A 133 -8.77 -12.11 6.93
CA THR A 133 -8.84 -13.54 6.58
C THR A 133 -9.89 -14.25 7.44
N LEU A 134 -9.94 -13.96 8.74
CA LEU A 134 -10.96 -14.50 9.63
C LEU A 134 -12.36 -14.04 9.22
N ALA A 135 -12.53 -12.77 8.86
CA ALA A 135 -13.81 -12.24 8.35
C ALA A 135 -14.24 -12.87 7.00
N LEU A 136 -13.32 -13.44 6.23
CA LEU A 136 -13.61 -14.16 5.00
C LEU A 136 -14.16 -15.57 5.27
N VAL A 137 -13.65 -16.23 6.32
CA VAL A 137 -13.96 -17.63 6.66
C VAL A 137 -15.08 -17.74 7.70
N ALA A 138 -15.23 -16.75 8.57
CA ALA A 138 -16.28 -16.74 9.58
C ALA A 138 -17.66 -16.57 8.93
N PRO A 139 -18.62 -17.46 9.21
CA PRO A 139 -20.00 -17.25 8.78
C PRO A 139 -20.52 -15.96 9.41
N ALA A 140 -21.13 -15.09 8.61
CA ALA A 140 -21.87 -13.95 9.13
C ALA A 140 -23.15 -14.49 9.78
N TRP A 141 -23.14 -14.63 11.10
CA TRP A 141 -24.34 -14.85 11.91
C TRP A 141 -24.90 -13.52 12.38
#